data_AF-A0A293MRP9-F1
#
_entry.id   AF-A0A293MRP9-F1
#
_cell.length_a   1.000
_cell.length_b   1.000
_cell.length_c   1.000
_cell.angle_alpha   90.00
_cell.angle_beta   90.00
_cell.angle_gamma   90.00
#
_symmetry.space_group_name_H-M   'P 1'
#
loop_
_entity.id
_entity.type
_entity.pdbx_description
1 polymer ?
#
loop_
_entity_poly.entity_id
_entity_poly.type
_entity_poly.pdbx_seq_one_letter_code
_entity_poly.pdbx_strand_id
1 'polypeptide(L)'
;MGQQDDILASNVKNLVHEKVGKCDLKTRAIEDLGLLEDLPVEKKNTPLDTLTFHLSNKLAYEPGERDIVIMRHDVGIQWHNEKKEVRHIDMVTYGDPNGYSAMAKTVGYPAAIAAKMILQGALLP
;
A
#
# COMPACT_ATOMS: atom_id res chain seq x y z
N MET A 1 38.61 -7.31 -13.01
CA MET A 1 37.84 -6.90 -11.83
C MET A 1 36.38 -7.34 -11.90
N GLY A 2 35.71 -7.44 -13.06
CA GLY A 2 34.28 -7.82 -13.13
C GLY A 2 33.89 -9.27 -12.79
N GLN A 3 34.78 -10.26 -12.83
CA GLN A 3 34.39 -11.67 -12.58
C GLN A 3 34.13 -12.01 -11.09
N GLN A 4 34.69 -11.24 -10.15
CA GLN A 4 34.61 -11.57 -8.72
C GLN A 4 33.32 -11.04 -8.08
N ASP A 5 32.83 -9.89 -8.57
CA ASP A 5 31.60 -9.25 -8.13
C ASP A 5 30.36 -10.04 -8.58
N ASP A 6 30.37 -10.59 -9.80
CA ASP A 6 29.30 -11.46 -10.31
C ASP A 6 29.12 -12.76 -9.48
N ILE A 7 30.22 -13.29 -8.95
CA ILE A 7 30.20 -14.50 -8.10
C ILE A 7 29.58 -14.18 -6.73
N LEU A 8 29.82 -12.99 -6.19
CA LEU A 8 29.23 -12.57 -4.91
C LEU A 8 27.72 -12.30 -5.06
N ALA A 9 27.32 -11.60 -6.12
CA ALA A 9 25.90 -11.32 -6.39
C ALA A 9 25.08 -12.60 -6.62
N SER A 10 25.61 -13.56 -7.39
CA SER A 10 24.97 -14.86 -7.61
C SER A 10 24.86 -15.68 -6.32
N ASN A 11 25.88 -15.64 -5.45
CA ASN A 11 25.82 -16.29 -4.14
C ASN A 11 24.77 -15.67 -3.21
N VAL A 12 24.68 -14.35 -3.16
CA VAL A 12 23.68 -13.64 -2.35
C VAL A 12 22.27 -13.97 -2.85
N LYS A 13 22.05 -13.96 -4.17
CA LYS A 13 20.78 -14.34 -4.77
C LYS A 13 20.37 -15.77 -4.39
N ASN A 14 21.30 -16.72 -4.43
CA ASN A 14 21.02 -18.11 -4.02
C ASN A 14 20.63 -18.19 -2.54
N LEU A 15 21.32 -17.44 -1.67
CA LEU A 15 20.98 -17.37 -0.25
C LEU A 15 19.58 -16.76 -0.04
N VAL A 16 19.25 -15.70 -0.77
CA VAL A 16 17.90 -15.10 -0.76
C VAL A 16 16.85 -16.12 -1.21
N HIS A 17 17.10 -16.84 -2.30
CA HIS A 17 16.20 -17.87 -2.81
C HIS A 17 15.89 -18.94 -1.76
N GLU A 18 16.91 -19.42 -1.05
CA GLU A 18 16.72 -20.35 0.06
C GLU A 18 15.90 -19.73 1.19
N LYS A 19 16.18 -18.47 1.56
CA LYS A 19 15.50 -17.77 2.67
C LYS A 19 14.03 -17.46 2.38
N VAL A 20 13.66 -17.24 1.12
CA VAL A 20 12.25 -17.02 0.74
C VAL A 20 11.48 -18.32 0.49
N GLY A 21 12.07 -19.48 0.82
CA GLY A 21 11.45 -20.78 0.70
C GLY A 21 11.54 -21.37 -0.71
N LYS A 22 12.64 -21.10 -1.42
CA LYS A 22 12.90 -21.55 -2.80
C LYS A 22 11.79 -21.15 -3.77
N CYS A 23 11.22 -19.96 -3.56
CA CYS A 23 10.13 -19.43 -4.35
C CYS A 23 10.64 -18.38 -5.32
N ASP A 24 10.53 -18.69 -6.62
CA ASP A 24 11.03 -17.81 -7.68
C ASP A 24 10.31 -16.45 -7.69
N LEU A 25 9.00 -16.42 -7.41
CA LEU A 25 8.23 -15.17 -7.35
C LEU A 25 8.73 -14.24 -6.25
N LYS A 26 9.00 -14.78 -5.05
CA LYS A 26 9.51 -13.98 -3.93
C LYS A 26 10.94 -13.52 -4.17
N THR A 27 11.75 -14.36 -4.82
CA THR A 27 13.13 -14.01 -5.17
C THR A 27 13.14 -12.86 -6.17
N ARG A 28 12.34 -12.97 -7.24
CA ARG A 28 12.16 -11.89 -8.23
C ARG A 28 11.64 -10.61 -7.59
N ALA A 29 10.67 -10.69 -6.68
CA ALA A 29 10.19 -9.49 -5.98
C ALA A 29 11.32 -8.75 -5.24
N ILE A 30 12.27 -9.46 -4.61
CA ILE A 30 13.43 -8.83 -3.94
C ILE A 30 14.36 -8.17 -4.96
N GLU A 31 14.55 -8.79 -6.13
CA GLU A 31 15.33 -8.23 -7.24
C GLU A 31 14.66 -7.00 -7.84
N ASP A 32 13.37 -7.08 -8.16
CA ASP A 32 12.58 -5.99 -8.75
C ASP A 32 12.51 -4.77 -7.82
N LEU A 33 12.49 -5.01 -6.50
CA LEU A 33 12.61 -3.96 -5.48
C LEU A 33 14.03 -3.37 -5.39
N GLY A 34 15.01 -3.88 -6.14
CA GLY A 34 16.38 -3.38 -6.22
C GLY A 34 17.19 -3.57 -4.95
N LEU A 35 16.84 -4.57 -4.12
CA LEU A 35 17.50 -4.80 -2.83
C LEU A 35 18.86 -5.52 -2.96
N LEU A 36 19.15 -6.08 -4.14
CA LEU A 36 20.41 -6.75 -4.47
C LEU A 36 21.28 -5.94 -5.45
N GLU A 37 20.81 -4.77 -5.86
CA GLU A 37 21.56 -3.87 -6.75
C GLU A 37 22.63 -3.11 -5.95
N ASP A 38 23.69 -2.70 -6.62
CA ASP A 38 24.74 -1.83 -6.02
C ASP A 38 24.26 -0.37 -6.00
N LEU A 39 23.20 -0.12 -5.23
CA LEU A 39 22.62 1.19 -5.00
C LEU A 39 23.06 1.74 -3.64
N PRO A 40 23.38 3.04 -3.54
CA PRO A 40 23.71 3.66 -2.26
C PRO A 40 22.49 3.60 -1.32
N VAL A 41 22.68 2.98 -0.16
CA VAL A 41 21.63 2.86 0.87
C VAL A 41 21.61 4.07 1.79
N GLU A 42 20.50 4.81 1.80
CA GLU A 42 20.29 5.90 2.76
C GLU A 42 19.85 5.36 4.11
N LYS A 43 20.83 5.15 5.01
CA LYS A 43 20.58 4.61 6.35
C LYS A 43 19.68 5.53 7.18
N LYS A 44 18.57 4.98 7.68
CA LYS A 44 17.70 5.58 8.68
C LYS A 44 17.96 4.96 10.06
N ASN A 45 17.12 5.26 11.05
CA ASN A 45 17.32 4.84 12.44
C ASN A 45 17.39 3.32 12.61
N THR A 46 16.55 2.59 11.88
CA THR A 46 16.53 1.11 11.89
C THR A 46 16.60 0.54 10.47
N PRO A 47 16.94 -0.76 10.30
CA PRO A 47 16.84 -1.43 9.01
C PRO A 47 15.43 -1.35 8.40
N LEU A 48 14.38 -1.40 9.24
CA LEU A 48 13.01 -1.26 8.79
C LEU A 48 12.72 0.16 8.27
N ASP A 49 13.20 1.20 8.95
CA ASP A 49 13.04 2.57 8.49
C ASP A 49 13.80 2.81 7.18
N THR A 50 14.98 2.20 7.05
CA THR A 50 15.81 2.26 5.84
C THR A 50 15.08 1.60 4.67
N LEU A 51 14.51 0.41 4.89
CA LEU A 51 13.69 -0.28 3.90
C LEU A 51 12.44 0.52 3.54
N THR A 52 11.75 1.06 4.53
CA THR A 52 10.53 1.87 4.34
C THR A 52 10.83 3.09 3.48
N PHE A 53 11.93 3.79 3.77
CA PHE A 53 12.38 4.92 2.96
C PHE A 53 12.69 4.52 1.51
N HIS A 54 13.47 3.44 1.31
CA HIS A 54 13.78 2.93 -0.03
C HIS A 54 12.51 2.59 -0.84
N LEU A 55 11.59 1.83 -0.23
CA LEU A 55 10.35 1.42 -0.88
C LEU A 55 9.39 2.58 -1.12
N SER A 56 9.34 3.57 -0.21
CA SER A 56 8.47 4.75 -0.38
C SER A 56 8.87 5.59 -1.58
N ASN A 57 10.17 5.62 -1.91
CA ASN A 57 10.67 6.30 -3.10
C ASN A 57 10.49 5.45 -4.36
N LYS A 58 10.81 4.14 -4.29
CA LYS A 58 10.75 3.24 -5.45
C LYS A 58 9.34 2.90 -5.90
N LEU A 59 8.37 2.87 -4.98
CA LEU A 59 6.96 2.53 -5.24
C LEU A 59 6.04 3.75 -5.08
N ALA A 60 6.60 4.96 -5.21
CA ALA A 60 5.81 6.19 -5.23
C ALA A 60 4.94 6.24 -6.50
N TYR A 61 3.78 6.89 -6.40
CA TYR A 61 2.97 7.18 -7.58
C TYR A 61 3.71 8.12 -8.55
N GLU A 62 3.74 7.76 -9.81
CA GLU A 62 4.25 8.59 -10.90
C GLU A 62 3.17 9.55 -11.43
N PRO A 63 3.57 10.67 -12.10
CA PRO A 63 2.62 11.56 -12.75
C PRO A 63 1.72 10.84 -13.74
N GLY A 64 0.40 10.99 -13.57
CA GLY A 64 -0.61 10.33 -14.41
C GLY A 64 -1.14 9.01 -13.85
N GLU A 65 -0.49 8.44 -12.82
CA GLU A 65 -1.03 7.29 -12.11
C GLU A 65 -2.22 7.68 -11.21
N ARG A 66 -3.03 6.70 -10.85
CA ARG A 66 -4.19 6.87 -9.97
C ARG A 66 -4.27 5.76 -8.94
N ASP A 67 -4.68 6.12 -7.74
CA ASP A 67 -5.01 5.18 -6.69
C ASP A 67 -6.48 4.75 -6.76
N ILE A 68 -6.82 3.75 -5.94
CA ILE A 68 -8.17 3.23 -5.78
C ILE A 68 -8.43 2.92 -4.31
N VAL A 69 -9.64 3.22 -3.84
CA VAL A 69 -10.17 2.79 -2.55
C VAL A 69 -11.37 1.89 -2.82
N ILE A 70 -11.31 0.65 -2.30
CA ILE A 70 -12.40 -0.33 -2.36
C ILE A 70 -12.81 -0.65 -0.92
N MET A 71 -14.11 -0.55 -0.64
CA MET A 71 -14.71 -0.93 0.64
C MET A 71 -15.95 -1.78 0.37
N ARG A 72 -16.07 -2.88 1.11
CA ARG A 72 -17.24 -3.78 1.09
C ARG A 72 -17.69 -4.05 2.51
N HIS A 73 -18.96 -3.81 2.80
CA HIS A 73 -19.63 -4.35 3.98
C HIS A 73 -20.58 -5.47 3.58
N ASP A 74 -20.46 -6.61 4.25
CA ASP A 74 -21.39 -7.73 4.17
C ASP A 74 -22.19 -7.78 5.47
N VAL A 75 -23.46 -7.35 5.41
CA VAL A 75 -24.33 -7.20 6.57
C VAL A 75 -25.34 -8.33 6.59
N GLY A 76 -25.20 -9.25 7.54
CA GLY A 76 -26.22 -10.26 7.84
C GLY A 76 -27.37 -9.64 8.62
N ILE A 77 -28.59 -9.79 8.11
CA ILE A 77 -29.82 -9.24 8.70
C ILE A 77 -30.75 -10.39 9.06
N GLN A 78 -31.19 -10.40 10.33
CA GLN A 78 -32.31 -11.20 10.79
C GLN A 78 -33.51 -10.28 11.02
N TRP A 79 -34.55 -10.49 10.23
CA TRP A 79 -35.79 -9.75 10.32
C TRP A 79 -36.67 -10.29 11.45
N HIS A 80 -37.61 -9.46 11.93
CA HIS A 80 -38.54 -9.84 12.99
C HIS A 80 -39.42 -11.05 12.63
N ASN A 81 -39.69 -11.26 11.34
CA ASN A 81 -40.40 -12.43 10.81
C ASN A 81 -39.48 -13.65 10.56
N GLU A 82 -38.34 -13.70 11.24
CA GLU A 82 -37.32 -14.77 11.15
C GLU A 82 -36.64 -14.94 9.77
N LYS A 83 -36.97 -14.09 8.79
CA LYS A 83 -36.29 -14.09 7.50
C LYS A 83 -34.83 -13.67 7.68
N LYS A 84 -33.91 -14.36 7.00
CA LYS A 84 -32.50 -13.98 6.91
C LYS A 84 -32.22 -13.36 5.55
N GLU A 85 -31.40 -12.31 5.56
CA GLU A 85 -30.93 -11.60 4.36
C GLU A 85 -29.46 -11.26 4.54
N VAL A 86 -28.70 -11.23 3.46
CA VAL A 86 -27.35 -10.65 3.44
C VAL A 86 -27.40 -9.44 2.51
N ARG A 87 -27.01 -8.27 3.02
CA ARG A 87 -26.86 -7.04 2.23
C ARG A 87 -25.40 -6.75 1.98
N HIS A 88 -25.08 -6.45 0.73
CA HIS A 88 -23.76 -6.01 0.31
C HIS A 88 -23.78 -4.49 0.09
N ILE A 89 -22.80 -3.79 0.65
CA ILE A 89 -22.60 -2.35 0.44
C ILE A 89 -21.19 -2.16 -0.08
N ASP A 90 -21.10 -1.73 -1.33
CA ASP A 90 -19.84 -1.55 -2.05
C ASP A 90 -19.55 -0.06 -2.29
N MET A 91 -18.31 0.34 -2.05
CA MET A 91 -17.78 1.65 -2.43
C MET A 91 -16.48 1.45 -3.21
N VAL A 92 -16.44 2.00 -4.42
CA VAL A 92 -15.24 2.03 -5.27
C VAL A 92 -14.98 3.48 -5.66
N THR A 93 -13.83 4.01 -5.25
CA THR A 93 -13.43 5.39 -5.55
C THR A 93 -12.06 5.38 -6.23
N TYR A 94 -11.94 6.14 -7.33
CA TYR A 94 -10.68 6.33 -8.05
C TYR A 94 -10.10 7.72 -7.79
N GLY A 95 -8.77 7.79 -7.73
CA GLY A 95 -8.03 9.04 -7.75
C GLY A 95 -8.24 9.79 -9.07
N ASP A 96 -8.16 11.11 -9.00
CA ASP A 96 -8.06 11.96 -10.17
C ASP A 96 -6.58 12.33 -10.38
N PRO A 97 -5.95 11.91 -11.50
CA PRO A 97 -4.56 12.25 -11.79
C PRO A 97 -4.25 13.75 -11.81
N ASN A 98 -5.26 14.59 -12.09
CA ASN A 98 -5.13 16.05 -12.10
C ASN A 98 -5.75 16.70 -10.86
N GLY A 99 -6.06 15.91 -9.83
CA GLY A 99 -6.77 16.36 -8.64
C GLY A 99 -6.35 15.59 -7.39
N TYR A 100 -7.32 15.24 -6.55
CA TYR A 100 -7.07 14.48 -5.32
C TYR A 100 -7.09 12.97 -5.57
N SER A 101 -6.21 12.25 -4.89
CA SER A 101 -6.25 10.78 -4.80
C SER A 101 -7.55 10.31 -4.14
N ALA A 102 -7.97 9.08 -4.42
CA ALA A 102 -9.10 8.43 -3.77
C ALA A 102 -8.92 8.47 -2.25
N MET A 103 -7.72 8.11 -1.76
CA MET A 103 -7.38 8.15 -0.34
C MET A 103 -7.57 9.57 0.24
N ALA A 104 -7.06 10.61 -0.43
CA ALA A 104 -7.19 11.98 0.04
C ALA A 104 -8.66 12.42 0.11
N LYS A 105 -9.49 12.04 -0.87
CA LYS A 105 -10.93 12.32 -0.87
C LYS A 105 -11.64 11.59 0.28
N THR A 106 -11.41 10.27 0.42
CA THR A 106 -12.15 9.44 1.39
C THR A 106 -11.72 9.66 2.83
N VAL A 107 -10.56 10.25 3.08
CA VAL A 107 -10.12 10.66 4.43
C VAL A 107 -10.45 12.14 4.67
N GLY A 108 -10.11 13.01 3.74
CA GLY A 108 -10.20 14.46 3.90
C GLY A 108 -11.64 14.99 3.87
N TYR A 109 -12.50 14.47 2.99
CA TYR A 109 -13.88 14.97 2.89
C TYR A 109 -14.71 14.68 4.14
N PRO A 110 -14.72 13.46 4.71
CA PRO A 110 -15.44 13.22 5.96
C PRO A 110 -14.96 14.13 7.10
N ALA A 111 -13.65 14.33 7.23
CA ALA A 111 -13.08 15.23 8.24
C ALA A 111 -13.54 16.69 8.03
N ALA A 112 -13.50 17.20 6.80
CA ALA A 112 -13.94 18.56 6.47
C ALA A 112 -15.45 18.75 6.68
N ILE A 113 -16.26 17.76 6.32
CA ILE A 113 -17.72 17.78 6.54
C ILE A 113 -18.01 17.83 8.04
N ALA A 114 -17.38 16.96 8.85
CA ALA A 114 -17.59 16.94 10.30
C ALA A 114 -17.16 18.26 10.95
N ALA A 115 -15.98 18.78 10.60
CA ALA A 115 -15.51 20.08 11.10
C ALA A 115 -16.50 21.21 10.78
N LYS A 116 -17.03 21.23 9.55
CA LYS A 116 -18.07 22.19 9.16
C LYS A 116 -19.36 22.03 9.97
N MET A 117 -19.81 20.80 10.21
CA MET A 117 -21.00 20.53 11.01
C MET A 117 -20.85 21.02 12.46
N ILE A 118 -19.66 20.85 13.06
CA ILE A 118 -19.35 21.36 14.40
C ILE A 118 -19.42 22.89 14.42
N LEU A 119 -18.76 23.55 13.46
CA LEU A 119 -18.77 25.02 13.35
C LEU A 119 -20.17 25.61 13.14
N GLN A 120 -21.07 24.86 12.51
CA GLN A 120 -22.45 25.25 12.26
C GLN A 120 -23.43 24.87 13.39
N GLY A 121 -22.95 24.19 14.44
CA GLY A 121 -23.81 23.69 15.52
C GLY A 121 -24.73 22.53 15.09
N ALA A 122 -24.48 21.91 13.94
CA ALA A 122 -25.21 20.74 13.45
C ALA A 122 -24.69 19.42 14.05
N LEU A 123 -23.46 19.42 14.57
CA LEU A 123 -22.86 18.31 15.30
C LEU A 123 -22.29 18.83 16.62
N LEU A 124 -22.68 18.23 17.74
CA LEU A 124 -22.09 18.53 19.04
C LEU A 124 -20.78 17.74 19.19
N PRO A 125 -19.75 18.34 19.80
CA PRO A 125 -18.48 17.68 20.07
C PRO A 125 -18.58 16.58 21.13
#